data_AF-A0A947AUK2-F1
#
_entry.id   AF-A0A947AUK2-F1
#
_cell.length_a   1.000
_cell.length_b   1.000
_cell.length_c   1.000
_cell.angle_alpha   90.00
_cell.angle_beta   90.00
_cell.angle_gamma   90.00
#
_symmetry.space_group_name_H-M   'P 1'
#
loop_
_entity.id
_entity.type
_entity.pdbx_description
1 polymer ?
#
loop_
_entity_poly.entity_id
_entity_poly.type
_entity_poly.pdbx_seq_one_letter_code
_entity_poly.pdbx_strand_id
1 'polypeptide(L)'
;MKKMIITILGCMFFLGGVAVAAELSDSHTKLLKESGIPLYKGAQFINGGLGDDVVGARFATSAAVDDVRTFYRAAFPGWALQSEYGWTLYDGKLRKSPAAFIGKKSVTVQENKNLPEWFGLPQDMTTEIMIVVP
;
A
#
# COMPACT_ATOMS: atom_id res chain seq x y z
N MET A 1 22.58 54.05 -8.44
CA MET A 1 23.16 53.52 -9.70
C MET A 1 23.76 52.15 -9.43
N LYS A 2 23.41 51.18 -10.29
CA LYS A 2 24.00 49.84 -10.51
C LYS A 2 23.85 48.78 -9.40
N LYS A 3 22.76 48.03 -9.56
CA LYS A 3 22.56 46.64 -9.15
C LYS A 3 23.68 45.77 -9.73
N MET A 4 24.33 44.91 -8.94
CA MET A 4 25.10 43.77 -9.45
C MET A 4 24.39 42.49 -9.02
N ILE A 5 23.67 41.92 -9.99
CA ILE A 5 23.14 40.56 -9.97
C ILE A 5 24.33 39.66 -10.34
N ILE A 6 24.74 38.78 -9.44
CA ILE A 6 25.62 37.66 -9.79
C ILE A 6 24.73 36.43 -9.89
N THR A 7 24.36 36.13 -11.13
CA THR A 7 23.69 34.91 -11.57
C THR A 7 24.68 33.75 -11.41
N ILE A 8 24.49 32.90 -10.40
CA ILE A 8 25.10 31.57 -10.37
C ILE A 8 24.03 30.59 -10.85
N LEU A 9 24.02 30.42 -12.18
CA LEU A 9 23.37 29.33 -12.89
C LEU A 9 24.39 28.20 -12.97
N GLY A 10 24.17 27.10 -12.24
CA GLY A 10 25.14 26.02 -12.18
C GLY A 10 24.57 24.73 -11.61
N CYS A 11 23.94 23.96 -12.48
CA CYS A 11 23.84 22.50 -12.41
C CYS A 11 23.28 21.89 -11.12
N MET A 12 22.00 22.13 -10.82
CA MET A 12 21.23 21.11 -10.13
C MET A 12 20.95 19.99 -11.14
N PHE A 13 21.80 18.96 -11.08
CA PHE A 13 21.54 17.65 -11.63
C PHE A 13 20.16 17.19 -11.15
N PHE A 14 19.15 17.28 -12.02
CA PHE A 14 17.94 16.51 -11.89
C PHE A 14 18.34 15.04 -12.12
N LEU A 15 18.79 14.38 -11.05
CA LEU A 15 18.68 12.94 -10.94
C LEU A 15 17.19 12.63 -10.86
N GLY A 16 16.51 12.71 -12.01
CA GLY A 16 15.23 12.06 -12.24
C GLY A 16 15.48 10.57 -12.11
N GLY A 17 15.50 10.09 -10.86
CA GLY A 17 15.53 8.67 -10.56
C GLY A 17 14.36 8.05 -11.31
N VAL A 18 14.68 7.16 -12.24
CA VAL A 18 13.69 6.29 -12.84
C VAL A 18 13.17 5.46 -11.66
N ALA A 19 12.02 5.85 -11.11
CA ALA A 19 11.35 5.08 -10.08
C ALA A 19 10.93 3.77 -10.75
N VAL A 20 11.81 2.76 -10.65
CA VAL A 20 11.45 1.41 -11.01
C VAL A 20 10.37 1.02 -10.02
N ALA A 21 9.15 0.78 -10.50
CA ALA A 21 8.08 0.26 -9.68
C ALA A 21 8.60 -1.00 -8.98
N ALA A 22 8.49 -1.06 -7.66
CA ALA A 22 8.92 -2.24 -6.93
C ALA A 22 8.14 -3.45 -7.46
N GLU A 23 8.81 -4.61 -7.57
CA GLU A 23 8.16 -5.86 -7.92
C GLU A 23 8.13 -6.81 -6.73
N LEU A 24 7.00 -7.47 -6.54
CA LEU A 24 6.87 -8.52 -5.55
C LEU A 24 7.60 -9.76 -6.07
N SER A 25 8.45 -10.39 -5.26
CA SER A 25 9.19 -11.60 -5.68
C SER A 25 8.24 -12.71 -6.15
N ASP A 26 8.73 -13.61 -7.01
CA ASP A 26 7.93 -14.74 -7.52
C ASP A 26 7.35 -15.60 -6.39
N SER A 27 8.13 -15.83 -5.33
CA SER A 27 7.69 -16.60 -4.16
C SER A 27 6.53 -15.92 -3.44
N HIS A 28 6.63 -14.60 -3.19
CA HIS A 28 5.56 -13.83 -2.56
C HIS A 28 4.33 -13.68 -3.48
N THR A 29 4.54 -13.53 -4.79
CA THR A 29 3.46 -13.51 -5.79
C THR A 29 2.68 -14.82 -5.78
N LYS A 30 3.38 -15.95 -5.68
CA LYS A 30 2.77 -17.27 -5.52
C LYS A 30 2.00 -17.36 -4.19
N LEU A 31 2.57 -16.93 -3.08
CA LEU A 31 1.89 -16.91 -1.76
C LEU A 31 0.62 -16.05 -1.79
N LEU A 32 0.66 -14.87 -2.41
CA LEU A 32 -0.52 -14.01 -2.55
C LEU A 32 -1.62 -14.74 -3.32
N LYS A 33 -1.27 -15.38 -4.45
CA LYS A 33 -2.21 -16.14 -5.26
C LYS A 33 -2.82 -17.31 -4.49
N GLU A 34 -2.00 -18.07 -3.77
CA GLU A 34 -2.44 -19.22 -2.96
C GLU A 34 -3.26 -18.80 -1.73
N SER A 35 -3.05 -17.59 -1.22
CA SER A 35 -3.82 -17.05 -0.10
C SER A 35 -5.31 -16.86 -0.43
N GLY A 36 -5.63 -16.71 -1.72
CA GLY A 36 -6.97 -16.38 -2.21
C GLY A 36 -7.33 -14.90 -2.12
N ILE A 37 -6.37 -14.02 -1.74
CA ILE A 37 -6.60 -12.59 -1.65
C ILE A 37 -6.42 -11.93 -3.03
N PRO A 38 -7.50 -11.40 -3.66
CA PRO A 38 -7.39 -10.77 -4.96
C PRO A 38 -6.73 -9.40 -4.81
N LEU A 39 -5.80 -9.06 -5.70
CA LEU A 39 -5.23 -7.73 -5.77
C LEU A 39 -6.20 -6.76 -6.47
N TYR A 40 -6.43 -5.59 -5.88
CA TYR A 40 -7.26 -4.56 -6.52
C TYR A 40 -6.67 -4.13 -7.87
N LYS A 41 -7.52 -3.92 -8.87
CA LYS A 41 -7.10 -3.54 -10.23
C LYS A 41 -6.31 -2.22 -10.20
N GLY A 42 -5.12 -2.22 -10.81
CA GLY A 42 -4.27 -1.04 -10.87
C GLY A 42 -3.51 -0.75 -9.58
N ALA A 43 -3.59 -1.63 -8.57
CA ALA A 43 -2.69 -1.56 -7.43
C ALA A 43 -1.27 -2.00 -7.85
N GLN A 44 -0.28 -1.20 -7.48
CA GLN A 44 1.13 -1.45 -7.75
C GLN A 44 1.84 -1.79 -6.45
N PHE A 45 2.72 -2.79 -6.47
CA PHE A 45 3.54 -3.10 -5.31
C PHE A 45 4.53 -1.95 -5.03
N ILE A 46 4.71 -1.63 -3.74
CA ILE A 46 5.61 -0.55 -3.33
C ILE A 46 6.74 -1.06 -2.42
N ASN A 47 6.43 -1.88 -1.41
CA ASN A 47 7.41 -2.52 -0.54
C ASN A 47 6.78 -3.63 0.33
N GLY A 48 7.63 -4.36 1.06
CA GLY A 48 7.21 -5.42 1.98
C GLY A 48 7.33 -6.83 1.39
N GLY A 49 6.63 -7.78 1.98
CA GLY A 49 6.69 -9.20 1.58
C GLY A 49 5.53 -10.02 2.15
N LEU A 50 5.53 -11.34 1.94
CA LEU A 50 4.48 -12.26 2.42
C LEU A 50 5.10 -13.53 3.03
N GLY A 51 4.40 -14.17 3.97
CA GLY A 51 4.86 -15.36 4.73
C GLY A 51 5.15 -15.08 6.21
N ASP A 52 5.60 -16.12 6.93
CA ASP A 52 5.69 -16.12 8.39
C ASP A 52 6.63 -15.04 8.98
N ASP A 53 7.66 -14.63 8.24
CA ASP A 53 8.71 -13.71 8.73
C ASP A 53 8.47 -12.23 8.38
N VAL A 54 7.33 -11.89 7.77
CA VAL A 54 7.07 -10.53 7.26
C VAL A 54 5.86 -9.87 7.92
N VAL A 55 5.85 -8.54 7.88
CA VAL A 55 4.74 -7.73 8.39
C VAL A 55 3.60 -7.58 7.37
N GLY A 56 3.87 -7.84 6.08
CA GLY A 56 2.90 -7.74 4.98
C GLY A 56 3.46 -7.04 3.74
N ALA A 57 2.75 -7.19 2.61
CA ALA A 57 3.08 -6.54 1.34
C ALA A 57 2.18 -5.32 1.14
N ARG A 58 2.79 -4.20 0.75
CA ARG A 58 2.09 -2.94 0.52
C ARG A 58 1.97 -2.65 -0.96
N PHE A 59 0.83 -2.09 -1.31
CA PHE A 59 0.47 -1.68 -2.65
C PHE A 59 -0.16 -0.29 -2.63
N ALA A 60 -0.06 0.43 -3.74
CA ALA A 60 -0.66 1.75 -3.94
C ALA A 60 -1.57 1.77 -5.17
N THR A 61 -2.64 2.56 -5.16
CA THR A 61 -3.51 2.80 -6.32
C THR A 61 -4.04 4.23 -6.33
N SER A 62 -4.36 4.77 -7.52
CA SER A 62 -5.05 6.06 -7.68
C SER A 62 -6.57 5.97 -7.48
N ALA A 63 -7.12 4.76 -7.27
CA ALA A 63 -8.54 4.59 -7.00
C ALA A 63 -8.93 5.21 -5.65
N ALA A 64 -10.19 5.63 -5.51
CA ALA A 64 -10.70 6.15 -4.25
C ALA A 64 -10.67 5.07 -3.16
N VAL A 65 -10.31 5.46 -1.94
CA VAL A 65 -10.16 4.54 -0.81
C VAL A 65 -11.44 3.73 -0.55
N ASP A 66 -12.61 4.33 -0.71
CA ASP A 66 -13.89 3.66 -0.45
C ASP A 66 -14.29 2.65 -1.54
N ASP A 67 -13.84 2.84 -2.79
CA ASP A 67 -14.02 1.86 -3.86
C ASP A 67 -13.22 0.59 -3.55
N VAL A 68 -11.98 0.76 -3.11
CA VAL A 68 -11.09 -0.34 -2.71
C VAL A 68 -11.64 -1.08 -1.49
N ARG A 69 -12.13 -0.35 -0.49
CA ARG A 69 -12.80 -0.94 0.69
C ARG A 69 -14.03 -1.74 0.30
N THR A 70 -14.86 -1.20 -0.58
CA THR A 70 -16.08 -1.86 -1.08
C THR A 70 -15.74 -3.15 -1.81
N PHE A 71 -14.71 -3.12 -2.68
CA PHE A 71 -14.21 -4.30 -3.37
C PHE A 71 -13.81 -5.42 -2.39
N TYR A 72 -13.00 -5.12 -1.38
CA TYR A 72 -12.57 -6.15 -0.42
C TYR A 72 -13.70 -6.64 0.49
N ARG A 73 -14.67 -5.78 0.85
CA ARG A 73 -15.86 -6.24 1.60
C ARG A 73 -16.72 -7.19 0.79
N ALA A 74 -16.86 -6.95 -0.51
CA ALA A 74 -17.59 -7.83 -1.41
C ALA A 74 -16.85 -9.17 -1.59
N ALA A 75 -15.52 -9.14 -1.68
CA ALA A 75 -14.70 -10.35 -1.79
C ALA A 75 -14.74 -11.22 -0.54
N PHE A 76 -14.86 -10.62 0.66
CA PHE A 76 -14.81 -11.33 1.94
C PHE A 76 -15.99 -10.99 2.86
N PRO A 77 -17.22 -11.40 2.53
CA PRO A 77 -18.40 -11.10 3.35
C PRO A 77 -18.36 -11.73 4.74
N GLY A 78 -17.61 -12.83 4.91
CA GLY A 78 -17.44 -13.52 6.20
C GLY A 78 -16.30 -12.99 7.07
N TRP A 79 -15.47 -12.09 6.57
CA TRP A 79 -14.35 -11.53 7.34
C TRP A 79 -14.82 -10.43 8.29
N ALA A 80 -14.18 -10.37 9.46
CA ALA A 80 -14.44 -9.33 10.43
C ALA A 80 -13.78 -8.03 10.01
N LEU A 81 -14.49 -6.92 10.22
CA LEU A 81 -13.96 -5.57 10.00
C LEU A 81 -13.60 -4.94 11.33
N GLN A 82 -12.34 -4.59 11.51
CA GLN A 82 -11.90 -3.64 12.52
C GLN A 82 -11.87 -2.24 11.89
N SER A 83 -12.47 -1.25 12.56
CA SER A 83 -12.56 0.14 12.09
C SER A 83 -12.12 1.17 13.14
N GLU A 84 -11.89 0.76 14.38
CA GLU A 84 -11.54 1.64 15.50
C GLU A 84 -10.11 2.20 15.39
N TYR A 85 -9.19 1.41 14.81
CA TYR A 85 -7.76 1.75 14.69
C TYR A 85 -7.29 1.86 13.23
N GLY A 86 -8.23 2.02 12.31
CA GLY A 86 -8.01 1.89 10.87
C GLY A 86 -8.95 0.85 10.27
N TRP A 87 -9.06 0.86 8.94
CA TRP A 87 -9.93 -0.07 8.22
C TRP A 87 -9.13 -1.33 7.89
N THR A 88 -9.36 -2.39 8.66
CA THR A 88 -8.72 -3.70 8.46
C THR A 88 -9.76 -4.80 8.41
N LEU A 89 -9.83 -5.47 7.27
CA LEU A 89 -10.67 -6.65 7.05
C LEU A 89 -9.81 -7.90 7.25
N TYR A 90 -10.25 -8.85 8.08
CA TYR A 90 -9.42 -10.00 8.45
C TYR A 90 -10.21 -11.31 8.62
N ASP A 91 -9.51 -12.42 8.38
CA ASP A 91 -10.05 -13.78 8.48
C ASP A 91 -10.24 -14.21 9.94
N GLY A 92 -11.31 -13.78 10.57
CA GLY A 92 -11.61 -14.15 11.94
C GLY A 92 -12.88 -13.55 12.51
N LYS A 93 -13.02 -13.64 13.83
CA LYS A 93 -14.17 -13.09 14.57
C LYS A 93 -13.91 -11.64 15.00
N LEU A 94 -14.95 -10.83 14.98
CA LEU A 94 -14.90 -9.44 15.44
C LEU A 94 -14.47 -9.37 16.91
N ARG A 95 -13.43 -8.57 17.20
CA ARG A 95 -12.96 -8.29 18.56
C ARG A 95 -12.46 -6.85 18.65
N LYS A 96 -12.66 -6.21 19.80
CA LYS A 96 -12.28 -4.80 20.07
C LYS A 96 -10.78 -4.62 20.42
N SER A 97 -9.90 -5.41 19.84
CA SER A 97 -8.46 -5.36 20.16
C SER A 97 -7.64 -5.44 18.88
N PRO A 98 -6.54 -4.68 18.74
CA PRO A 98 -5.60 -4.84 17.63
C PRO A 98 -5.03 -6.26 17.51
N ALA A 99 -4.92 -6.99 18.63
CA ALA A 99 -4.51 -8.40 18.63
C ALA A 99 -5.47 -9.32 17.86
N ALA A 100 -6.66 -8.84 17.48
CA ALA A 100 -7.66 -9.63 16.79
C ALA A 100 -7.24 -10.10 15.39
N PHE A 101 -6.36 -9.36 14.73
CA PHE A 101 -5.92 -9.60 13.35
C PHE A 101 -4.42 -9.93 13.22
N ILE A 102 -3.67 -9.93 14.33
CA ILE A 102 -2.27 -10.39 14.34
C ILE A 102 -2.23 -11.88 14.00
N GLY A 103 -1.31 -12.27 13.10
CA GLY A 103 -1.14 -13.67 12.68
C GLY A 103 -2.30 -14.19 11.83
N LYS A 104 -3.09 -13.30 11.22
CA LYS A 104 -4.21 -13.68 10.35
C LYS A 104 -4.06 -13.04 8.99
N LYS A 105 -4.67 -13.70 8.00
CA LYS A 105 -4.91 -13.07 6.70
C LYS A 105 -5.70 -11.79 6.91
N SER A 106 -5.17 -10.68 6.40
CA SER A 106 -5.82 -9.39 6.55
C SER A 106 -5.50 -8.45 5.40
N VAL A 107 -6.42 -7.52 5.17
CA VAL A 107 -6.28 -6.43 4.21
C VAL A 107 -6.60 -5.12 4.95
N THR A 108 -5.62 -4.23 5.02
CA THR A 108 -5.79 -2.86 5.53
C THR A 108 -5.85 -1.90 4.35
N VAL A 109 -6.84 -1.00 4.35
CA VAL A 109 -7.04 -0.02 3.27
C VAL A 109 -7.19 1.39 3.86
N GLN A 110 -6.30 2.29 3.45
CA GLN A 110 -6.29 3.66 3.97
C GLN A 110 -5.86 4.66 2.91
N GLU A 111 -6.26 5.91 3.09
CA GLU A 111 -5.65 7.02 2.36
C GLU A 111 -4.34 7.41 3.06
N ASN A 112 -3.27 7.53 2.27
CA ASN A 112 -1.95 7.95 2.71
C ASN A 112 -1.38 8.91 1.65
N LYS A 113 -1.52 10.21 1.92
CA LYS A 113 -1.11 11.29 1.01
C LYS A 113 0.40 11.40 0.81
N ASN A 114 1.18 10.70 1.63
CA ASN A 114 2.64 10.73 1.54
C ASN A 114 3.19 9.61 0.64
N LEU A 115 2.37 8.64 0.20
CA LEU A 115 2.81 7.55 -0.68
C LEU A 115 3.53 8.04 -1.95
N PRO A 116 3.01 9.06 -2.68
CA PRO A 116 3.68 9.57 -3.87
C PRO A 116 5.09 10.07 -3.60
N GLU A 117 5.28 10.81 -2.50
CA GLU A 117 6.58 11.35 -2.12
C GLU A 117 7.53 10.24 -1.63
N TRP A 118 7.05 9.34 -0.77
CA TRP A 118 7.88 8.30 -0.16
C TRP A 118 8.39 7.27 -1.17
N PHE A 119 7.63 7.00 -2.23
CA PHE A 119 7.91 5.92 -3.18
C PHE A 119 8.05 6.39 -4.63
N GLY A 120 8.04 7.70 -4.89
CA GLY A 120 8.16 8.26 -6.23
C GLY A 120 6.99 7.89 -7.16
N LEU A 121 5.77 7.79 -6.61
CA LEU A 121 4.56 7.44 -7.36
C LEU A 121 3.90 8.69 -7.95
N PRO A 122 2.99 8.52 -8.94
CA PRO A 122 2.05 9.57 -9.33
C PRO A 122 1.34 10.21 -8.12
N GLN A 123 1.12 11.52 -8.20
CA GLN A 123 0.58 12.32 -7.08
C GLN A 123 -0.83 11.90 -6.63
N ASP A 124 -1.58 11.21 -7.48
CA ASP A 124 -2.91 10.71 -7.18
C ASP A 124 -2.91 9.29 -6.58
N MET A 125 -1.77 8.58 -6.53
CA MET A 125 -1.64 7.26 -5.93
C MET A 125 -1.54 7.34 -4.40
N THR A 126 -2.64 7.76 -3.77
CA THR A 126 -2.73 7.97 -2.33
C THR A 126 -3.44 6.84 -1.58
N THR A 127 -4.07 5.89 -2.27
CA THR A 127 -4.72 4.76 -1.58
C THR A 127 -3.72 3.65 -1.32
N GLU A 128 -3.44 3.38 -0.05
CA GLU A 128 -2.58 2.30 0.42
C GLU A 128 -3.40 1.04 0.70
N ILE A 129 -2.90 -0.09 0.22
CA ILE A 129 -3.42 -1.43 0.50
C ILE A 129 -2.29 -2.23 1.11
N MET A 130 -2.46 -2.71 2.35
CA MET A 130 -1.53 -3.65 2.97
C MET A 130 -2.19 -5.01 3.09
N ILE A 131 -1.56 -6.02 2.50
CA ILE A 131 -2.02 -7.41 2.55
C ILE A 131 -1.06 -8.19 3.44
N VAL A 132 -1.60 -8.88 4.44
CA VAL A 132 -0.87 -9.79 5.30
C VAL A 132 -1.33 -11.21 4.99
N VAL A 133 -0.38 -12.08 4.70
CA VAL A 133 -0.55 -13.53 4.64
C VAL A 133 0.50 -14.10 5.59
N PRO A 134 0.07 -14.61 6.76
CA PRO A 134 0.94 -15.38 7.64
C PRO A 134 1.42 -16.63 6.89
#